data_AF-S4RIX3-F1
#
_entry.id   AF-S4RIX3-F1
#
_cell.length_a   1.000
_cell.length_b   1.000
_cell.length_c   1.000
_cell.angle_alpha   90.00
_cell.angle_beta   90.00
_cell.angle_gamma   90.00
#
_symmetry.space_group_name_H-M   'P 1'
#
loop_
_entity.id
_entity.type
_entity.pdbx_description
1 polymer ?
#
loop_
_entity_poly.entity_id
_entity_poly.type
_entity_poly.pdbx_seq_one_letter_code
_entity_poly.pdbx_strand_id
1 'polypeptide(L)'
;MLLGRNWALCQFARTSIVAIYKKNAQEGSKRKSKEEYAKEHNIYGGDPEQPHKLHIVRRIRSIYRRPYWEKLAIKNLGLTKRDPVIHKNIESVNAQLTMVKHLIKVQPLKLPQGLPTEEEFAHSYINSKGELIIQKRLFPVEQKQIEAKSDSCTINTNV
;
A
#
# COMPACT_ATOMS: atom_id res chain seq x y z
N MET A 1 13.83 -54.16 36.81
CA MET A 1 12.68 -53.31 37.19
C MET A 1 12.65 -52.10 36.27
N LEU A 2 11.81 -52.17 35.24
CA LEU A 2 11.41 -51.02 34.42
C LEU A 2 10.41 -50.17 35.21
N LEU A 3 10.29 -48.91 34.75
CA LEU A 3 9.30 -47.88 35.11
C LEU A 3 9.76 -46.90 36.19
N GLY A 4 9.78 -45.63 35.81
CA GLY A 4 9.56 -44.56 36.79
C GLY A 4 10.43 -43.33 36.69
N ARG A 5 11.05 -42.98 35.55
CA ARG A 5 11.79 -41.70 35.44
C ARG A 5 11.65 -41.02 34.08
N ASN A 6 10.46 -41.00 33.51
CA ASN A 6 10.23 -40.28 32.24
C ASN A 6 8.99 -39.37 32.20
N TRP A 7 8.47 -38.96 33.37
CA TRP A 7 7.33 -38.03 33.42
C TRP A 7 7.76 -36.55 33.52
N ALA A 8 8.89 -36.26 34.18
CA ALA A 8 9.36 -34.88 34.39
C ALA A 8 9.87 -34.19 33.10
N LEU A 9 10.52 -34.94 32.20
CA LEU A 9 10.98 -34.41 30.90
C LEU A 9 9.83 -34.05 29.96
N CYS A 10 8.65 -34.66 30.14
CA CYS A 10 7.47 -34.39 29.32
C CYS A 10 6.68 -33.14 29.79
N GLN A 11 6.81 -32.74 31.06
CA GLN A 11 6.24 -31.49 31.60
C GLN A 11 7.04 -30.23 31.22
N PHE A 12 8.35 -30.36 30.96
CA PHE A 12 9.22 -29.23 30.63
C PHE A 12 9.01 -28.70 29.19
N ALA A 13 8.65 -29.57 28.25
CA ALA A 13 8.35 -29.16 26.86
C ALA A 13 6.97 -28.50 26.71
N ARG A 14 5.98 -28.93 27.51
CA ARG A 14 4.62 -28.34 27.53
C ARG A 14 4.59 -26.94 28.14
N THR A 15 5.39 -26.68 29.16
CA THR A 15 5.54 -25.35 29.76
C THR A 15 6.22 -24.36 28.81
N SER A 16 7.21 -24.82 28.04
CA SER A 16 7.92 -24.00 27.05
C SER A 16 7.00 -23.51 25.94
N ILE A 17 6.21 -24.40 25.34
CA ILE A 17 5.28 -24.06 24.26
C ILE A 17 4.15 -23.14 24.76
N VAL A 18 3.52 -23.46 25.90
CA VAL A 18 2.48 -22.59 26.49
C VAL A 18 3.06 -21.23 26.90
N ALA A 19 4.30 -21.17 27.39
CA ALA A 19 4.98 -19.92 27.70
C ALA A 19 5.30 -19.08 26.46
N ILE A 20 5.66 -19.72 25.33
CA ILE A 20 5.83 -19.04 24.03
C ILE A 20 4.50 -18.43 23.57
N TYR A 21 3.39 -19.16 23.64
CA TYR A 21 2.07 -18.63 23.29
C TYR A 21 1.61 -17.51 24.25
N LYS A 22 1.92 -17.62 25.55
CA LYS A 22 1.57 -16.60 26.56
C LYS A 22 2.40 -15.33 26.41
N LYS A 23 3.68 -15.43 25.99
CA LYS A 23 4.53 -14.27 25.62
C LYS A 23 4.03 -13.59 24.35
N ASN A 24 3.73 -14.34 23.29
CA ASN A 24 3.19 -13.80 22.04
C ASN A 24 1.79 -13.15 22.22
N ALA A 25 1.00 -13.65 23.18
CA ALA A 25 -0.29 -13.06 23.55
C ALA A 25 -0.17 -11.77 24.39
N GLN A 26 0.89 -11.65 25.21
CA GLN A 26 1.21 -10.42 25.95
C GLN A 26 1.89 -9.36 25.08
N GLU A 27 2.58 -9.77 24.02
CA GLU A 27 3.06 -8.90 22.93
C GLU A 27 1.92 -8.47 21.98
N GLY A 28 0.71 -8.31 22.49
CA GLY A 28 -0.25 -7.42 21.86
C GLY A 28 0.42 -6.07 21.64
N SER A 29 0.33 -5.55 20.42
CA SER A 29 0.98 -4.32 19.97
C SER A 29 0.95 -3.25 21.06
N LYS A 30 2.08 -3.02 21.75
CA LYS A 30 2.22 -1.90 22.70
C LYS A 30 1.79 -0.64 21.96
N ARG A 31 0.80 0.08 22.52
CA ARG A 31 0.39 1.38 21.97
C ARG A 31 1.59 2.31 22.06
N LYS A 32 2.04 2.85 20.93
CA LYS A 32 3.17 3.78 20.90
C LYS A 32 2.82 5.06 21.66
N SER A 33 3.83 5.72 22.18
CA SER A 33 3.68 7.03 22.82
C SER A 33 3.39 8.13 21.78
N LYS A 34 2.77 9.24 22.21
CA LYS A 34 2.41 10.35 21.31
C LYS A 34 3.63 10.96 20.61
N GLU A 35 4.77 10.99 21.30
CA GLU A 35 6.05 11.49 20.78
C GLU A 35 6.62 10.60 19.67
N GLU A 36 6.52 9.28 19.80
CA GLU A 36 6.95 8.33 18.76
C GLU A 36 6.10 8.49 17.50
N TYR A 37 4.77 8.64 17.66
CA TYR A 37 3.90 8.94 16.54
C TYR A 37 4.30 10.24 15.84
N ALA A 38 4.56 11.34 16.57
CA ALA A 38 4.98 12.60 15.96
C ALA A 38 6.27 12.46 15.13
N LYS A 39 7.25 11.69 15.62
CA LYS A 39 8.48 11.38 14.88
C LYS A 39 8.20 10.60 13.59
N GLU A 40 7.30 9.62 13.63
CA GLU A 40 6.93 8.83 12.45
C GLU A 40 6.24 9.67 11.37
N HIS A 41 5.35 10.60 11.76
CA HIS A 41 4.69 11.50 10.79
C HIS A 41 5.71 12.38 10.05
N ASN A 42 6.76 12.85 10.73
CA ASN A 42 7.84 13.61 10.08
C ASN A 42 8.63 12.76 9.05
N ILE A 43 8.78 11.46 9.30
CA ILE A 43 9.51 10.55 8.39
C ILE A 43 8.66 10.20 7.17
N TYR A 44 7.37 9.90 7.38
CA TYR A 44 6.49 9.37 6.33
C TYR A 44 5.64 10.45 5.64
N GLY A 45 5.58 11.67 6.18
CA GLY A 45 4.84 12.80 5.61
C GLY A 45 3.32 12.61 5.62
N GLY A 46 2.80 11.91 6.64
CA GLY A 46 1.36 11.76 6.86
C GLY A 46 0.82 12.79 7.85
N ASP A 47 -0.44 13.16 7.70
CA ASP A 47 -1.15 14.05 8.64
C ASP A 47 -2.11 13.23 9.51
N PRO A 48 -1.99 13.25 10.85
CA PRO A 48 -2.90 12.53 11.74
C PRO A 48 -4.31 13.12 11.75
N GLU A 49 -4.47 14.43 11.53
CA GLU A 49 -5.77 15.10 11.57
C GLU A 49 -6.60 14.75 10.32
N GLN A 50 -5.92 14.61 9.18
CA GLN A 50 -6.55 14.24 7.91
C GLN A 50 -6.03 12.89 7.40
N PRO A 51 -6.56 11.76 7.91
CA PRO A 51 -6.19 10.45 7.41
C PRO A 51 -6.66 10.25 5.97
N HIS A 52 -5.88 9.50 5.19
CA HIS A 52 -6.28 9.12 3.84
C HIS A 52 -7.44 8.11 3.89
N LYS A 53 -8.36 8.26 2.94
CA LYS A 53 -9.58 7.45 2.86
C LYS A 53 -9.37 6.10 2.17
N LEU A 54 -8.44 6.03 1.23
CA LEU A 54 -8.24 4.88 0.35
C LEU A 54 -6.79 4.40 0.40
N HIS A 55 -6.62 3.08 0.39
CA HIS A 55 -5.36 2.37 0.29
C HIS A 55 -5.18 1.81 -1.11
N ILE A 56 -3.98 1.98 -1.67
CA ILE A 56 -3.48 1.15 -2.77
C ILE A 56 -2.71 0.00 -2.14
N VAL A 57 -3.19 -1.21 -2.36
CA VAL A 57 -2.56 -2.43 -1.87
C VAL A 57 -1.95 -3.18 -3.05
N ARG A 58 -0.65 -3.48 -2.94
CA ARG A 58 0.10 -4.24 -3.94
C ARG A 58 0.71 -5.46 -3.29
N ARG A 59 0.65 -6.62 -3.94
CA ARG A 59 1.32 -7.81 -3.43
C ARG A 59 2.79 -7.82 -3.86
N ILE A 60 3.72 -7.82 -2.90
CA ILE A 60 5.17 -7.87 -3.16
C ILE A 60 5.68 -9.32 -3.13
N ARG A 61 5.23 -10.13 -2.16
CA ARG A 61 5.71 -11.50 -1.97
C ARG A 61 4.72 -12.53 -2.53
N SER A 62 5.23 -13.71 -2.85
CA SER A 62 4.40 -14.82 -3.32
C SER A 62 3.56 -15.43 -2.19
N ILE A 63 2.39 -15.96 -2.55
CA ILE A 63 1.48 -16.72 -1.66
C ILE A 63 1.90 -18.19 -1.48
N TYR A 64 2.88 -18.64 -2.25
CA TYR A 64 3.34 -20.01 -2.21
C TYR A 64 4.01 -20.32 -0.86
N ARG A 65 3.81 -21.53 -0.32
CA ARG A 65 4.28 -21.98 1.01
C ARG A 65 3.75 -21.17 2.20
N ARG A 66 2.68 -20.41 2.03
CA ARG A 66 1.97 -19.73 3.12
C ARG A 66 0.85 -20.57 3.71
N PRO A 67 0.51 -20.37 5.00
CA PRO A 67 -0.61 -21.06 5.62
C PRO A 67 -1.93 -20.72 4.92
N TYR A 68 -2.94 -21.59 5.07
CA TYR A 68 -4.18 -21.48 4.31
C TYR A 68 -4.97 -20.21 4.64
N TRP A 69 -4.91 -19.70 5.88
CA TRP A 69 -5.61 -18.49 6.28
C TRP A 69 -5.08 -17.23 5.59
N GLU A 70 -3.76 -17.13 5.36
CA GLU A 70 -3.16 -16.02 4.60
C GLU A 70 -3.60 -16.06 3.13
N LYS A 71 -3.65 -17.26 2.54
CA LYS A 71 -4.15 -17.44 1.17
C LYS A 71 -5.61 -17.02 1.05
N LEU A 72 -6.43 -17.36 2.05
CA LEU A 72 -7.83 -16.96 2.09
C LEU A 72 -7.98 -15.44 2.25
N ALA A 73 -7.20 -14.81 3.14
CA ALA A 73 -7.20 -13.36 3.31
C ALA A 73 -6.80 -12.63 2.01
N ILE A 74 -5.77 -13.10 1.32
CA ILE A 74 -5.36 -12.54 0.02
C ILE A 74 -6.44 -12.71 -1.05
N LYS A 75 -7.13 -13.86 -1.07
CA LYS A 75 -8.25 -14.09 -1.99
C LYS A 75 -9.41 -13.13 -1.70
N ASN A 76 -9.74 -12.90 -0.43
CA ASN A 76 -10.79 -11.98 0.00
C ASN A 76 -10.44 -10.52 -0.35
N LEU A 77 -9.17 -10.14 -0.27
CA LEU A 77 -8.66 -8.84 -0.68
C LEU A 77 -8.53 -8.70 -2.21
N GLY A 78 -8.76 -9.75 -3.01
CA GLY A 78 -8.62 -9.70 -4.46
C GLY A 78 -7.17 -9.62 -4.97
N LEU A 79 -6.19 -9.91 -4.11
CA LEU A 79 -4.74 -9.81 -4.41
C LEU A 79 -4.16 -11.12 -5.00
N THR A 80 -4.97 -11.84 -5.78
CA THR A 80 -4.54 -13.09 -6.45
C THR A 80 -3.53 -12.79 -7.56
N LYS A 81 -3.75 -11.70 -8.31
CA LYS A 81 -2.79 -11.15 -9.29
C LYS A 81 -1.81 -10.19 -8.61
N ARG A 82 -0.78 -9.74 -9.32
CA ARG A 82 0.19 -8.75 -8.81
C ARG A 82 -0.26 -7.30 -9.03
N ASP A 83 -1.45 -7.11 -9.60
CA ASP A 83 -2.00 -5.80 -9.92
C ASP A 83 -2.39 -5.03 -8.62
N PRO A 84 -2.27 -3.70 -8.61
CA PRO A 84 -2.71 -2.89 -7.49
C PRO A 84 -4.23 -2.97 -7.32
N VAL A 85 -4.69 -3.13 -6.08
CA VAL A 85 -6.12 -3.09 -5.71
C VAL A 85 -6.36 -1.94 -4.76
N ILE A 86 -7.44 -1.19 -4.98
CA ILE A 86 -7.85 -0.10 -4.10
C ILE A 86 -8.81 -0.63 -3.04
N HIS A 87 -8.53 -0.32 -1.77
CA HIS A 87 -9.41 -0.64 -0.66
C HIS A 87 -9.73 0.59 0.19
N LYS A 88 -10.86 0.53 0.90
CA LYS A 88 -11.25 1.56 1.87
C LYS A 88 -10.41 1.41 3.14
N ASN A 89 -10.02 2.54 3.73
CA ASN A 89 -9.39 2.59 5.04
C ASN A 89 -10.47 2.42 6.13
N ILE A 90 -10.91 1.18 6.35
CA ILE A 90 -11.91 0.78 7.35
C ILE A 90 -11.29 -0.30 8.23
N GLU A 91 -11.65 -0.34 9.50
CA GLU A 91 -11.10 -1.30 10.48
C GLU A 91 -11.19 -2.76 10.04
N SER A 92 -12.32 -3.18 9.47
CA SER A 92 -12.50 -4.55 8.95
C SER A 92 -11.47 -4.91 7.88
N VAL A 93 -11.19 -3.98 6.96
CA VAL A 93 -10.14 -4.14 5.94
C VAL A 93 -8.75 -4.09 6.58
N ASN A 94 -8.51 -3.14 7.49
CA ASN A 94 -7.22 -2.95 8.14
C ASN A 94 -6.80 -4.16 8.99
N ALA A 95 -7.76 -4.85 9.62
CA ALA A 95 -7.52 -6.11 10.33
C ALA A 95 -6.99 -7.18 9.36
N GLN A 96 -7.61 -7.31 8.19
CA GLN A 96 -7.13 -8.23 7.14
C GLN A 96 -5.75 -7.85 6.63
N LEU A 97 -5.52 -6.57 6.33
CA LEU A 97 -4.22 -6.07 5.89
C LEU A 97 -3.13 -6.30 6.95
N THR A 98 -3.44 -6.19 8.24
CA THR A 98 -2.50 -6.41 9.34
C THR A 98 -2.02 -7.86 9.40
N MET A 99 -2.91 -8.82 9.14
CA MET A 99 -2.54 -10.24 9.07
C MET A 99 -1.53 -10.53 7.95
N VAL A 100 -1.73 -9.93 6.78
CA VAL A 100 -0.91 -10.19 5.58
C VAL A 100 0.14 -9.10 5.32
N LYS A 101 0.41 -8.21 6.29
CA LYS A 101 1.27 -7.02 6.12
C LYS A 101 2.66 -7.31 5.57
N HIS A 102 3.17 -8.51 5.82
CA HIS A 102 4.49 -8.95 5.36
C HIS A 102 4.52 -9.41 3.90
N LEU A 103 3.36 -9.58 3.26
CA LEU A 103 3.21 -9.98 1.85
C LEU A 103 2.89 -8.81 0.93
N ILE A 104 2.36 -7.72 1.49
CA ILE A 104 1.81 -6.59 0.75
C ILE A 104 2.59 -5.30 0.99
N LYS A 105 2.45 -4.36 0.05
CA LYS A 105 2.78 -2.95 0.18
C LYS A 105 1.45 -2.20 0.28
N VAL A 106 1.31 -1.39 1.31
CA VAL A 106 0.18 -0.45 1.44
C VAL A 106 0.71 0.95 1.18
N GLN A 107 0.04 1.70 0.31
CA GLN A 107 0.33 3.11 0.03
C GLN A 107 -0.98 3.91 0.10
N PRO A 108 -0.95 5.17 0.54
CA PRO A 108 -2.12 6.04 0.44
C PRO A 108 -2.37 6.42 -1.03
N LEU A 109 -3.64 6.48 -1.43
CA LEU A 109 -4.02 7.03 -2.74
C LEU A 109 -3.99 8.57 -2.66
N LYS A 110 -3.19 9.20 -3.53
CA LYS A 110 -3.13 10.66 -3.68
C LYS A 110 -3.85 11.10 -4.97
N LEU A 111 -4.65 12.15 -4.87
CA LEU A 111 -5.45 12.69 -5.97
C LEU A 111 -5.02 14.14 -6.26
N PRO A 112 -3.92 14.37 -7.00
CA PRO A 112 -3.44 15.73 -7.26
C PRO A 112 -4.42 16.57 -8.11
N GLN A 113 -5.22 15.91 -8.95
CA GLN A 113 -6.13 16.55 -9.90
C GLN A 113 -7.61 16.46 -9.47
N GLY A 114 -7.88 15.84 -8.31
CA GLY A 114 -9.24 15.54 -7.84
C GLY A 114 -9.76 14.17 -8.27
N LEU A 115 -11.09 14.01 -8.26
CA LEU A 115 -11.76 12.80 -8.73
C LEU A 115 -11.94 12.87 -10.25
N PRO A 116 -11.69 11.78 -10.98
CA PRO A 116 -11.91 11.76 -12.42
C PRO A 116 -13.40 11.83 -12.77
N THR A 117 -13.70 12.52 -13.87
CA THR A 117 -15.04 12.56 -14.49
C THR A 117 -15.26 11.31 -15.36
N GLU A 118 -16.50 11.03 -15.78
CA GLU A 118 -16.86 9.83 -16.56
C GLU A 118 -16.02 9.63 -17.82
N GLU A 119 -15.76 10.70 -18.56
CA GLU A 119 -14.92 10.70 -19.77
C GLU A 119 -13.44 10.44 -19.48
N GLU A 120 -12.98 10.82 -18.28
CA GLU A 120 -11.59 10.78 -17.87
C GLU A 120 -11.18 9.42 -17.29
N PHE A 121 -12.14 8.57 -16.89
CA PHE A 121 -11.86 7.25 -16.33
C PHE A 121 -10.98 6.41 -17.25
N ALA A 122 -11.30 6.39 -18.56
CA ALA A 122 -10.55 5.63 -19.56
C ALA A 122 -9.10 6.10 -19.73
N HIS A 123 -8.81 7.35 -19.35
CA HIS A 123 -7.51 7.99 -19.48
C HIS A 123 -6.76 8.14 -18.15
N SER A 124 -7.31 7.55 -17.08
CA SER A 124 -6.70 7.60 -15.75
C SER A 124 -5.83 6.36 -15.50
N TYR A 125 -4.69 6.55 -14.83
CA TYR A 125 -3.86 5.42 -14.39
C TYR A 125 -3.20 5.72 -13.04
N ILE A 126 -2.84 4.65 -12.34
CA ILE A 126 -2.20 4.72 -11.02
C ILE A 126 -0.69 4.60 -11.17
N ASN A 127 0.04 5.61 -10.69
CA ASN A 127 1.50 5.60 -10.70
C ASN A 127 2.09 4.70 -9.57
N SER A 128 3.34 4.31 -9.72
CA SER A 128 4.14 3.62 -8.69
C SER A 128 4.17 4.37 -7.35
N LYS A 129 4.19 5.70 -7.38
CA LYS A 129 4.14 6.59 -6.20
C LYS A 129 2.82 6.52 -5.43
N GLY A 130 1.74 6.07 -6.06
CA GLY A 130 0.39 6.03 -5.47
C GLY A 130 -0.49 7.22 -5.82
N GLU A 131 -0.17 7.93 -6.90
CA GLU A 131 -0.95 9.04 -7.44
C GLU A 131 -1.88 8.54 -8.55
N LEU A 132 -3.13 9.03 -8.57
CA LEU A 132 -4.02 8.88 -9.72
C LEU A 132 -3.78 10.05 -10.67
N ILE A 133 -3.30 9.74 -11.88
CA ILE A 133 -3.01 10.75 -12.90
C ILE A 133 -4.01 10.57 -14.04
N ILE A 134 -4.67 11.66 -14.41
CA ILE A 134 -5.53 11.74 -15.59
C ILE A 134 -4.64 12.18 -16.76
N GLN A 135 -4.54 11.35 -17.79
CA GLN A 135 -3.83 11.71 -19.01
C GLN A 135 -4.67 12.73 -19.79
N LYS A 136 -4.33 14.01 -19.64
CA LYS A 136 -4.85 15.04 -20.52
C LYS A 136 -4.24 14.81 -21.90
N ARG A 137 -5.09 14.53 -22.90
CA ARG A 137 -4.64 14.42 -24.29
C ARG A 137 -3.90 15.71 -24.65
N LEU A 138 -2.77 15.59 -25.33
CA LEU A 138 -2.23 16.71 -26.07
C LEU A 138 -3.20 16.95 -27.22
N PHE A 139 -4.04 17.98 -27.11
CA PHE A 139 -4.75 18.47 -28.27
C PHE A 139 -3.70 18.95 -29.27
N PRO A 140 -3.84 18.65 -30.58
CA PRO A 140 -3.00 19.27 -31.58
C PRO A 140 -3.07 20.79 -31.36
N VAL A 141 -1.93 21.43 -31.15
CA VAL A 141 -1.87 22.89 -31.18
C VAL A 141 -2.38 23.28 -32.56
N GLU A 142 -3.45 24.07 -32.64
CA GLU A 142 -4.00 24.52 -33.91
C GLU A 142 -2.86 25.13 -34.74
N GLN A 143 -2.51 24.49 -35.86
CA GLN A 143 -1.33 24.79 -36.68
C GLN A 143 -1.27 26.24 -37.16
N LYS A 144 -2.42 26.93 -37.16
CA LYS A 144 -2.57 28.36 -37.49
C LYS A 144 -1.67 29.29 -36.66
N GLN A 145 -1.28 28.89 -35.45
CA GLN A 145 -0.40 29.71 -34.59
C GLN A 145 1.10 29.43 -34.79
N ILE A 146 1.46 28.30 -35.41
CA ILE A 146 2.84 27.91 -35.66
C ILE A 146 3.36 28.60 -36.93
N GLU A 147 2.52 28.65 -37.97
CA GLU A 147 2.83 29.34 -39.23
C GLU A 147 3.02 30.86 -39.03
N ALA A 148 2.21 31.49 -38.18
CA ALA A 148 2.37 32.92 -37.87
C ALA A 148 3.69 33.26 -37.13
N LYS A 149 4.37 32.27 -36.54
CA LYS A 149 5.62 32.48 -35.79
C LYS A 149 6.87 32.27 -36.66
N SER A 150 6.81 31.43 -37.68
CA SER A 150 7.93 31.19 -38.61
C SER A 150 8.21 32.39 -39.52
N ASP A 151 7.19 33.21 -39.79
CA ASP A 151 7.27 34.28 -40.79
C ASP A 151 7.91 35.58 -40.26
N SER A 152 8.24 35.63 -38.96
CA SER A 152 8.87 36.81 -38.33
C SER A 152 10.40 36.79 -38.30
N CYS A 153 11.03 35.69 -38.74
CA CYS A 153 12.48 35.52 -38.74
C CYS A 153 13.10 35.62 -40.14
N THR A 154 12.78 36.66 -40.91
CA THR A 154 13.64 37.13 -42.01
C THR A 154 14.44 38.32 -41.50
N ILE A 155 15.70 38.07 -41.15
CA ILE A 155 16.68 39.12 -40.88
C ILE A 155 16.94 39.82 -42.23
N ASN A 156 16.50 41.07 -42.36
CA ASN A 156 16.88 41.93 -43.47
C ASN A 156 18.39 42.21 -43.41
N THR A 157 19.20 41.43 -44.13
CA THR A 157 20.59 41.77 -44.39
C THR A 157 20.67 42.57 -45.69
N ASN A 158 20.44 43.88 -45.58
CA ASN A 158 20.87 44.86 -46.60
C ASN A 158 22.15 45.53 -46.10
N VAL A 159 23.32 44.99 -46.49
CA VAL A 159 24.57 45.73 -46.77
C VAL A 159 25.36 44.93 -47.79
#